data_AF-A0A0K1F2I6-F1
#
_entry.id   AF-A0A0K1F2I6-F1
#
_cell.length_a   1.000
_cell.length_b   1.000
_cell.length_c   1.000
_cell.angle_alpha   90.00
_cell.angle_beta   90.00
_cell.angle_gamma   90.00
#
_symmetry.space_group_name_H-M   'P 1'
#
loop_
_entity.id
_entity.type
_entity.pdbx_description
1 polymer ?
#
loop_
_entity_poly.entity_id
_entity_poly.type
_entity_poly.pdbx_seq_one_letter_code
_entity_poly.pdbx_strand_id
1 'polypeptide(L)'
;MSSVWLSDLDNLYLNSFCFGYRQDGSFDPYYLAYMLRSQSVRENIELLAQGISRFNISKGKVMEVEVPVPMMAEQRAVGALFSRLDSLIALHQRKPDALKTVIKSLLDNILV
;
A
#
# COMPACT_ATOMS: atom_id res chain seq x y z
N MET A 1 -0.98 6.18 -2.29
CA MET A 1 -0.77 4.85 -1.69
C MET A 1 -0.68 3.81 -2.80
N SER A 2 0.42 3.07 -2.92
CA SER A 2 0.48 1.88 -3.78
C SER A 2 -0.21 0.70 -3.09
N SER A 3 -0.54 -0.36 -3.83
CA SER A 3 -1.05 -1.63 -3.30
C SER A 3 -0.51 -2.78 -4.15
N VAL A 4 -0.40 -3.95 -3.53
CA VAL A 4 -0.02 -5.19 -4.23
C VAL A 4 -1.23 -6.09 -4.33
N TRP A 5 -1.45 -6.63 -5.51
CA TRP A 5 -2.48 -7.62 -5.79
C TRP A 5 -1.80 -8.85 -6.37
N LEU A 6 -1.85 -9.97 -5.64
CA LEU A 6 -1.11 -11.19 -5.98
C LEU A 6 -1.95 -12.20 -6.78
N SER A 7 -3.27 -12.02 -6.80
CA SER A 7 -4.18 -12.91 -7.52
C SER A 7 -4.27 -12.51 -8.99
N ASP A 8 -4.45 -13.48 -9.88
CA ASP A 8 -4.84 -13.18 -11.25
C ASP A 8 -6.37 -13.14 -11.31
N LEU A 9 -6.92 -12.06 -11.86
CA LEU A 9 -8.36 -11.87 -11.99
C LEU A 9 -8.66 -11.35 -13.39
N ASP A 10 -9.54 -12.07 -14.09
CA ASP A 10 -10.05 -11.63 -15.37
C ASP A 10 -10.92 -10.37 -15.21
N ASN A 11 -10.82 -9.46 -16.18
CA ASN A 11 -11.59 -8.20 -16.20
C ASN A 11 -11.39 -7.30 -14.97
N LEU A 12 -10.17 -7.25 -14.41
CA LEU A 12 -9.84 -6.33 -13.33
C LEU A 12 -10.11 -4.87 -13.72
N TYR A 13 -11.00 -4.22 -12.98
CA TYR A 13 -11.29 -2.80 -13.14
C TYR A 13 -10.44 -1.95 -12.18
N LEU A 14 -9.76 -0.96 -12.73
CA LEU A 14 -9.12 0.12 -11.98
C LEU A 14 -9.82 1.43 -12.34
N ASN A 15 -10.10 2.26 -11.33
CA ASN A 15 -10.69 3.58 -11.58
C ASN A 15 -9.70 4.50 -12.31
N SER A 16 -10.19 5.62 -12.85
CA SER A 16 -9.40 6.56 -13.66
C SER A 16 -8.23 7.24 -12.94
N PHE A 17 -8.11 7.09 -11.62
CA PHE A 17 -7.02 7.64 -10.80
C PHE A 17 -5.98 6.57 -10.42
N CYS A 18 -6.17 5.33 -10.87
CA CYS A 18 -5.26 4.23 -10.63
C CYS A 18 -4.79 3.65 -11.96
N PHE A 19 -3.54 3.23 -12.01
CA PHE A 19 -3.03 2.38 -13.07
C PHE A 19 -2.30 1.19 -12.47
N GLY A 20 -2.37 0.06 -13.15
CA GLY A 20 -1.68 -1.15 -12.78
C GLY A 20 -0.28 -1.20 -13.38
N TYR A 21 0.67 -1.75 -12.61
CA TYR A 21 1.99 -2.14 -13.08
C TYR A 21 2.15 -3.65 -12.84
N ARG A 22 2.34 -4.41 -13.92
CA ARG A 22 2.63 -5.85 -13.86
C ARG A 22 4.13 -6.02 -14.03
N GLN A 23 4.80 -6.43 -12.96
CA GLN A 23 6.24 -6.64 -12.93
C GLN A 23 6.62 -7.99 -13.56
N ASP A 24 7.87 -8.10 -14.03
CA ASP A 24 8.41 -9.22 -14.80
C ASP A 24 9.11 -10.29 -13.94
N GLY A 25 9.11 -10.13 -12.62
CA GLY A 25 9.81 -10.98 -11.65
C GLY A 25 11.07 -10.34 -11.07
N SER A 26 11.46 -9.15 -11.54
CA SER A 26 12.61 -8.38 -11.02
C SER A 26 12.47 -7.94 -9.56
N PHE A 27 11.25 -7.90 -9.03
CA PHE A 27 10.99 -7.48 -7.66
C PHE A 27 10.22 -8.53 -6.85
N ASP A 28 10.54 -8.59 -5.55
CA ASP A 28 9.61 -9.16 -4.57
C ASP A 28 8.34 -8.27 -4.49
N PRO A 29 7.12 -8.84 -4.58
CA PRO A 29 5.90 -8.03 -4.64
C PRO A 29 5.65 -7.17 -3.40
N TYR A 30 5.98 -7.67 -2.21
CA TYR A 30 5.81 -6.91 -0.96
C TYR A 30 6.86 -5.81 -0.88
N TYR A 31 8.11 -6.12 -1.20
CA TYR A 31 9.16 -5.12 -1.29
C TYR A 31 8.77 -3.98 -2.23
N LEU A 32 8.35 -4.28 -3.46
CA LEU A 32 7.92 -3.29 -4.44
C LEU A 32 6.82 -2.38 -3.88
N ALA A 33 5.82 -2.97 -3.22
CA ALA A 33 4.74 -2.23 -2.60
C ALA A 33 5.24 -1.26 -1.52
N TYR A 34 6.12 -1.72 -0.62
CA TYR A 34 6.67 -0.89 0.45
C TYR A 34 7.66 0.16 -0.05
N MET A 35 8.52 -0.19 -1.00
CA MET A 35 9.47 0.71 -1.65
C MET A 35 8.73 1.88 -2.33
N LEU A 36 7.64 1.62 -3.07
CA LEU A 36 6.81 2.66 -3.69
C LEU A 36 6.08 3.57 -2.67
N ARG A 37 6.00 3.16 -1.40
CA ARG A 37 5.45 3.97 -0.30
C ARG A 37 6.54 4.65 0.54
N SER A 38 7.81 4.31 0.32
CA SER A 38 8.92 4.93 1.04
C SER A 38 9.00 6.42 0.74
N GLN A 39 9.39 7.21 1.73
CA GLN A 39 9.40 8.66 1.64
C GLN A 39 10.23 9.15 0.45
N SER A 40 11.43 8.62 0.26
CA SER A 40 12.34 9.03 -0.82
C SER A 40 11.73 8.79 -2.21
N VAL A 41 11.12 7.62 -2.44
CA VAL A 41 10.48 7.31 -3.72
C VAL A 41 9.21 8.15 -3.91
N ARG A 42 8.46 8.40 -2.84
CA ARG A 42 7.27 9.26 -2.85
C ARG A 42 7.60 10.69 -3.22
N GLU A 43 8.67 11.25 -2.68
CA GLU A 43 9.16 12.59 -3.03
C GLU A 43 9.52 12.67 -4.52
N ASN A 44 10.24 11.67 -5.05
CA ASN A 44 10.56 11.60 -6.48
C ASN A 44 9.30 11.54 -7.37
N ILE A 45 8.30 10.75 -6.97
CA ILE A 45 7.01 10.68 -7.69
C ILE A 45 6.27 12.02 -7.63
N GLU A 46 6.28 12.69 -6.48
CA GLU A 46 5.60 13.97 -6.29
C GLU A 46 6.21 15.09 -7.14
N LEU A 47 7.54 15.09 -7.34
CA LEU A 47 8.22 16.02 -8.24
C LEU A 47 7.81 15.86 -9.72
N LEU A 48 7.37 14.66 -10.12
CA LEU A 48 6.93 14.38 -11.48
C LEU A 48 5.44 14.65 -11.70
N ALA A 49 4.69 14.93 -10.63
CA ALA A 49 3.27 15.24 -10.72
C ALA A 49 3.04 16.63 -11.33
N GLN A 50 2.03 16.75 -12.19
CA GLN A 50 1.70 17.97 -12.92
C GLN A 50 0.27 18.41 -12.63
N GLY A 51 0.03 19.73 -12.58
CA GLY A 51 -1.27 20.33 -12.37
C GLY A 51 -1.23 21.51 -11.40
N ILE A 52 -2.29 22.33 -11.39
CA ILE A 52 -2.39 23.51 -10.51
C ILE A 52 -3.36 23.23 -9.37
N SER A 53 -4.61 22.87 -9.68
CA SER A 53 -5.63 22.53 -8.69
C SER A 53 -5.70 21.03 -8.39
N ARG A 54 -5.34 20.19 -9.37
CA ARG A 54 -5.30 18.73 -9.25
C ARG A 54 -4.00 18.21 -9.84
N PHE A 55 -3.15 17.69 -8.98
CA PHE A 55 -1.92 17.03 -9.40
C PHE A 55 -2.24 15.64 -9.95
N ASN A 56 -1.66 15.31 -11.10
CA ASN A 56 -1.74 14.00 -11.71
C ASN A 56 -0.38 13.62 -12.30
N ILE A 57 -0.11 12.33 -12.42
CA ILE A 57 1.13 11.80 -13.01
C ILE A 57 0.77 10.80 -14.10
N SER A 58 1.40 10.93 -15.26
CA SER A 58 1.17 10.00 -16.37
C SER A 58 1.89 8.68 -16.12
N LYS A 59 1.36 7.58 -16.68
CA LYS A 59 2.02 6.27 -16.61
C LYS A 59 3.47 6.33 -17.14
N GLY A 60 3.70 7.05 -18.24
CA GLY A 60 5.04 7.22 -18.81
C GLY A 60 6.02 7.85 -17.83
N LYS A 61 5.61 8.93 -17.15
CA LYS A 61 6.44 9.61 -16.16
C LYS A 61 6.74 8.75 -14.94
N VAL A 62 5.78 7.93 -14.50
CA VAL A 62 6.01 7.00 -13.39
C VAL A 62 7.08 5.96 -13.73
N MET A 63 7.15 5.52 -14.99
CA MET A 63 8.17 4.57 -15.44
C MET A 63 9.58 5.18 -15.52
N GLU A 64 9.71 6.51 -15.45
CA GLU A 64 11.00 7.22 -15.39
C GLU A 64 11.53 7.33 -13.94
N VAL A 65 10.75 6.92 -12.94
CA VAL A 65 11.16 7.01 -11.53
C VAL A 65 12.27 6.00 -11.25
N GLU A 66 13.44 6.51 -10.87
CA GLU A 66 14.53 5.67 -10.37
C GLU A 66 14.22 5.16 -8.97
N VAL A 67 14.44 3.86 -8.76
CA VAL A 67 14.15 3.17 -7.51
C VAL A 67 15.33 2.28 -7.11
N PRO A 68 15.52 2.04 -5.80
CA PRO A 68 16.52 1.07 -5.35
C PRO A 68 16.12 -0.35 -5.75
N VAL A 69 17.08 -1.11 -6.29
CA VAL A 69 16.90 -2.51 -6.67
C VAL A 69 17.97 -3.37 -6.00
N PRO A 70 17.83 -3.66 -4.69
CA PRO A 70 18.76 -4.53 -3.98
C PRO A 70 18.59 -5.98 -4.43
N MET A 71 19.46 -6.87 -3.94
CA MET A 71 19.38 -8.30 -4.24
C MET A 71 18.05 -8.91 -3.78
N MET A 72 17.54 -9.91 -4.51
CA MET A 72 16.24 -10.54 -4.21
C MET A 72 16.11 -11.07 -2.78
N ALA A 73 17.20 -11.54 -2.17
CA ALA A 73 17.19 -12.00 -0.78
C ALA A 73 16.87 -10.86 0.21
N GLU A 74 17.45 -9.68 -0.02
CA GLU A 74 17.21 -8.49 0.80
C GLU A 74 15.80 -7.94 0.57
N GLN A 75 15.35 -7.91 -0.69
CA GLN A 75 13.98 -7.52 -1.01
C GLN A 75 12.95 -8.36 -0.23
N ARG A 76 13.10 -9.69 -0.25
CA ARG A 76 12.22 -10.61 0.51
C ARG A 76 12.28 -10.37 2.01
N ALA A 77 13.47 -10.14 2.57
CA ALA A 77 13.63 -9.89 4.00
C ALA A 77 12.91 -8.59 4.42
N VAL A 78 13.10 -7.51 3.65
CA VAL A 78 12.46 -6.22 3.90
C VAL A 78 10.94 -6.30 3.69
N GLY A 79 10.49 -6.91 2.59
CA GLY A 79 9.07 -7.10 2.29
C GLY A 79 8.34 -7.88 3.37
N ALA A 80 8.93 -9.00 3.83
CA ALA A 80 8.37 -9.81 4.91
C ALA A 80 8.32 -9.06 6.25
N LEU A 81 9.37 -8.27 6.57
CA LEU A 81 9.42 -7.48 7.79
C LEU A 81 8.25 -6.48 7.85
N PHE A 82 8.08 -5.66 6.82
CA PHE A 82 7.03 -4.64 6.81
C PHE A 82 5.62 -5.26 6.71
N SER A 83 5.46 -6.35 5.96
CA SER A 83 4.19 -7.10 5.94
C SER A 83 3.79 -7.63 7.32
N ARG A 84 4.78 -8.13 8.08
CA ARG A 84 4.55 -8.56 9.47
C ARG A 84 4.20 -7.38 10.37
N LEU A 85 4.87 -6.25 10.23
CA LEU A 85 4.58 -5.04 11.02
C LEU A 85 3.16 -4.54 10.76
N ASP A 86 2.73 -4.45 9.50
CA ASP A 86 1.35 -4.06 9.17
C ASP A 86 0.32 -5.04 9.78
N SER A 87 0.61 -6.34 9.70
CA SER A 87 -0.24 -7.37 10.30
C SER A 87 -0.35 -7.22 11.83
N LEU A 88 0.75 -6.89 12.50
CA LEU A 88 0.78 -6.62 13.94
C LEU A 88 0.02 -5.34 14.29
N ILE A 89 0.22 -4.25 13.53
CA ILE A 89 -0.51 -2.98 13.72
C ILE A 89 -2.01 -3.22 13.56
N ALA A 90 -2.43 -3.89 12.49
CA ALA A 90 -3.83 -4.23 12.24
C ALA A 90 -4.42 -5.10 13.37
N LEU A 91 -3.65 -6.08 13.88
CA LEU A 91 -4.07 -6.90 15.01
C LEU A 91 -4.29 -6.06 16.28
N HIS A 92 -3.38 -5.12 16.57
CA HIS A 92 -3.49 -4.27 17.75
C HIS A 92 -4.61 -3.23 17.63
N GLN A 93 -4.88 -2.69 16.43
CA GLN A 93 -5.96 -1.73 16.18
C GLN A 93 -7.36 -2.36 16.27
N ARG A 94 -7.51 -3.66 16.00
CA ARG A 94 -8.80 -4.37 16.17
C ARG A 94 -9.25 -4.46 17.63
N LYS A 95 -8.32 -4.45 18.60
CA LYS A 95 -8.64 -4.58 20.03
C LYS A 95 -9.51 -3.42 20.57
N PRO A 96 -9.16 -2.14 20.36
CA PRO A 96 -10.00 -1.03 20.81
C PRO A 96 -11.37 -0.98 20.14
N ASP A 97 -11.48 -1.37 18.86
CA ASP A 97 -12.79 -1.41 18.18
C ASP A 97 -13.70 -2.51 18.74
N ALA A 98 -13.14 -3.67 19.04
CA ALA A 98 -13.84 -4.74 19.75
C ALA A 98 -14.32 -4.26 21.14
N LEU A 99 -13.46 -3.57 21.89
CA LEU A 99 -13.81 -3.06 23.21
C LEU A 99 -14.90 -1.98 23.16
N LYS A 100 -14.84 -1.04 22.20
CA LYS A 100 -15.90 -0.05 21.98
C LYS A 100 -17.23 -0.71 21.66
N THR A 101 -17.21 -1.78 20.87
CA THR A 101 -18.42 -2.55 20.52
C THR A 101 -19.03 -3.20 21.76
N VAL A 102 -18.20 -3.80 22.63
CA VAL A 102 -18.64 -4.41 23.90
C VAL A 102 -19.19 -3.36 24.87
N ILE A 103 -18.52 -2.21 25.02
CA ILE A 103 -19.03 -1.13 25.89
C ILE A 103 -20.39 -0.63 25.39
N LYS A 104 -20.53 -0.43 24.07
CA LYS A 104 -21.79 -0.01 23.46
C LYS A 104 -22.91 -1.03 23.73
N SER A 105 -22.65 -2.32 23.50
CA SER A 105 -23.66 -3.35 23.75
C SER A 105 -24.04 -3.47 25.23
N LEU A 106 -23.09 -3.28 26.16
CA LEU A 106 -23.38 -3.27 27.59
C LEU A 106 -24.25 -2.07 27.98
N LEU A 107 -23.94 -0.87 27.47
CA LEU A 107 -24.75 0.33 27.71
C LEU A 107 -26.17 0.19 27.16
N ASP A 108 -26.31 -0.33 25.94
CA ASP A 108 -27.62 -0.56 25.32
C ASP A 108 -28.47 -1.58 26.11
N ASN A 109 -27.83 -2.55 26.78
CA ASN A 109 -28.53 -3.53 27.63
C ASN A 109 -28.88 -2.99 29.04
N ILE A 110 -28.17 -1.98 29.54
CA ILE A 110 -28.40 -1.39 30.88
C ILE A 110 -29.42 -0.24 30.84
N LEU A 111 -29.56 0.41 29.68
CA LEU A 111 -30.49 1.53 29.47
C LEU A 111 -31.91 1.08 29.04
N VAL A 112 -32.21 -0.23 29.16
CA VAL A 112 -33.54 -0.84 29.06
C VAL A 112 -34.03 -1.18 30.47
#